data_AF-A0A661CW98-F1
#
_entry.id   AF-A0A661CW98-F1
#
_cell.length_a   1.000
_cell.length_b   1.000
_cell.length_c   1.000
_cell.angle_alpha   90.00
_cell.angle_beta   90.00
_cell.angle_gamma   90.00
#
_symmetry.space_group_name_H-M   'P 1'
#
loop_
_entity.id
_entity.type
_entity.pdbx_description
1 polymer ?
#
loop_
_entity_poly.entity_id
_entity_poly.type
_entity_poly.pdbx_seq_one_letter_code
_entity_poly.pdbx_strand_id
1 'polypeptide(L)'
;MDFREVSGKCGITATVVADSVNVYGDRLTTMTLQYPRMIHAEFLRHRMFSNSVSSSRAIPVEKMVEQVTKDPAMPVYWGKNQAGMSAEEEHSAEVQVNGAYFSPEEAWKIACDRSASIAKSFATAGYHKQIVNRMVEPWQFINQVVSATDFENFFYLRIDSAAQPEIQELATVMYKAMATSDPVLRRNSAHLPFITNEDRDRYDEEACTRISASMCAQQSYRKSDKSLDKANMIYKRLIDSRPIHASPFEMVAMPFSEEEYMARVHCRDTLYASLVNMKVEKHVARQSAAQVMYAGNYKGWRQARMLIEDNTYTGAL
;
A
#
# COMPACT_ATOMS: atom_id res chain seq x y z
N MET A 1 -10.98 -0.74 -18.38
CA MET A 1 -9.63 -1.25 -18.04
C MET A 1 -9.88 -2.55 -17.30
N ASP A 2 -9.49 -3.68 -17.87
CA ASP A 2 -9.46 -4.92 -17.11
C ASP A 2 -8.22 -4.87 -16.24
N PHE A 3 -8.41 -4.73 -14.93
CA PHE A 3 -7.33 -4.76 -13.97
C PHE A 3 -6.76 -6.19 -13.97
N ARG A 4 -5.53 -6.36 -14.48
CA ARG A 4 -4.88 -7.66 -14.55
C ARG A 4 -4.07 -7.90 -13.28
N GLU A 5 -4.46 -8.93 -12.54
CA GLU A 5 -3.68 -9.39 -11.39
C GLU A 5 -2.45 -10.15 -11.85
N VAL A 6 -1.32 -9.84 -11.24
CA VAL A 6 -0.10 -10.65 -11.30
C VAL A 6 0.00 -11.42 -10.00
N SER A 7 0.02 -12.74 -10.10
CA SER A 7 0.20 -13.65 -8.96
C SER A 7 1.66 -14.07 -8.84
N GLY A 8 2.16 -14.09 -7.61
CA GLY A 8 3.46 -14.64 -7.23
C GLY A 8 3.32 -15.88 -6.34
N LYS A 9 4.38 -16.20 -5.62
CA LYS A 9 4.42 -17.31 -4.66
C LYS A 9 3.61 -17.02 -3.40
N CYS A 10 3.15 -18.08 -2.73
CA CYS A 10 2.56 -18.05 -1.39
C CYS A 10 1.43 -17.01 -1.20
N GLY A 11 0.57 -16.84 -2.21
CA GLY A 11 -0.60 -15.96 -2.14
C GLY A 11 -0.27 -14.46 -2.27
N ILE A 12 0.95 -14.10 -2.66
CA ILE A 12 1.36 -12.72 -2.92
C ILE A 12 0.83 -12.29 -4.30
N THR A 13 0.11 -11.16 -4.36
CA THR A 13 -0.41 -10.62 -5.62
C THR A 13 -0.25 -9.10 -5.71
N ALA A 14 -0.18 -8.59 -6.94
CA ALA A 14 -0.29 -7.17 -7.23
C ALA A 14 -1.16 -6.93 -8.48
N THR A 15 -2.02 -5.92 -8.40
CA THR A 15 -2.87 -5.50 -9.52
C THR A 15 -2.79 -3.99 -9.67
N VAL A 16 -2.40 -3.50 -10.85
CA VAL A 16 -2.43 -2.06 -11.17
C VAL A 16 -3.90 -1.64 -11.37
N VAL A 17 -4.36 -0.70 -10.53
CA VAL A 17 -5.75 -0.23 -10.51
C VAL A 17 -5.91 1.21 -11.00
N ALA A 18 -4.80 1.92 -11.19
CA ALA A 18 -4.67 3.08 -12.04
C ALA A 18 -3.18 3.31 -12.35
N ASP A 19 -2.91 3.77 -13.57
CA ASP A 19 -1.56 4.11 -14.00
C ASP A 19 -1.63 5.35 -14.88
N SER A 20 -0.88 6.38 -14.54
CA SER A 20 -0.98 7.66 -15.21
C SER A 20 0.36 8.33 -15.31
N VAL A 21 0.53 9.15 -16.33
CA VAL A 21 1.72 9.97 -16.53
C VAL A 21 1.28 11.39 -16.86
N ASN A 22 1.92 12.39 -16.24
CA ASN A 22 1.67 13.78 -16.58
C ASN A 22 2.40 14.16 -17.89
N VAL A 23 2.19 15.37 -18.39
CA VAL A 23 2.84 15.84 -19.64
C VAL A 23 4.36 16.02 -19.52
N TYR A 24 4.91 15.90 -18.32
CA TYR A 24 6.33 16.06 -18.00
C TYR A 24 7.05 14.73 -17.72
N GLY A 25 6.33 13.61 -17.80
CA GLY A 25 6.87 12.26 -17.60
C GLY A 25 6.86 11.76 -16.16
N ASP A 26 6.28 12.48 -15.19
CA ASP A 26 6.12 11.96 -13.84
C ASP A 26 4.97 10.93 -13.81
N ARG A 27 5.33 9.64 -13.71
CA ARG A 27 4.38 8.53 -13.64
C ARG A 27 3.88 8.35 -12.21
N LEU A 28 2.56 8.28 -12.03
CA LEU A 28 1.89 7.92 -10.79
C LEU A 28 1.15 6.60 -11.01
N THR A 29 1.50 5.59 -10.24
CA THR A 29 0.88 4.26 -10.32
C THR A 29 0.24 3.93 -8.98
N THR A 30 -0.97 3.36 -9.04
CA THR A 30 -1.69 2.82 -7.90
C THR A 30 -1.94 1.33 -8.08
N MET A 31 -1.62 0.55 -7.05
CA MET A 31 -1.82 -0.90 -7.03
C MET A 31 -2.65 -1.34 -5.84
N THR A 32 -3.38 -2.43 -6.03
CA THR A 32 -3.81 -3.30 -4.91
C THR A 32 -2.81 -4.42 -4.73
N LEU A 33 -2.46 -4.72 -3.49
CA LEU A 33 -1.50 -5.73 -3.09
C LEU A 33 -2.15 -6.69 -2.09
N GLN A 34 -1.85 -7.97 -2.20
CA GLN A 34 -2.06 -8.97 -1.15
C GLN A 34 -0.72 -9.59 -0.80
N TYR A 35 -0.38 -9.65 0.48
CA TYR A 35 0.88 -10.28 0.93
C TYR A 35 0.88 -10.65 2.42
N PRO A 36 1.79 -11.52 2.90
CA PRO A 36 1.90 -11.88 4.31
C PRO A 36 2.09 -10.67 5.23
N ARG A 37 1.30 -10.57 6.29
CA ARG A 37 1.40 -9.47 7.26
C ARG A 37 2.80 -9.36 7.89
N MET A 38 3.55 -10.46 7.99
CA MET A 38 4.88 -10.50 8.59
C MET A 38 5.91 -9.57 7.94
N ILE A 39 5.74 -9.19 6.67
CA ILE A 39 6.64 -8.24 5.97
C ILE A 39 6.11 -6.80 5.90
N HIS A 40 4.97 -6.52 6.55
CA HIS A 40 4.33 -5.21 6.44
C HIS A 40 5.20 -4.09 7.02
N ALA A 41 5.96 -4.36 8.08
CA ALA A 41 6.83 -3.36 8.69
C ALA A 41 7.98 -2.94 7.75
N GLU A 42 8.54 -3.88 7.00
CA GLU A 42 9.60 -3.70 6.02
C GLU A 42 9.11 -2.92 4.80
N PHE A 43 7.86 -3.15 4.38
CA PHE A 43 7.18 -2.40 3.32
C PHE A 43 6.99 -0.94 3.72
N LEU A 44 6.49 -0.68 4.94
CA LEU A 44 6.23 0.67 5.46
C LEU A 44 7.47 1.54 5.66
N ARG A 45 8.69 0.99 5.50
CA ARG A 45 9.93 1.79 5.52
C ARG A 45 10.09 2.69 4.30
N HIS A 46 9.36 2.42 3.22
CA HIS A 46 9.34 3.23 2.01
C HIS A 46 8.34 4.38 2.16
N ARG A 47 8.85 5.50 2.70
CA ARG A 47 8.04 6.64 3.16
C ARG A 47 7.37 7.46 2.06
N MET A 48 7.84 7.35 0.81
CA MET A 48 7.24 8.03 -0.33
C MET A 48 6.00 7.33 -0.88
N PHE A 49 5.60 6.22 -0.27
CA PHE A 49 4.35 5.53 -0.59
C PHE A 49 3.20 6.09 0.23
N SER A 50 2.11 6.42 -0.43
CA SER A 50 0.83 6.62 0.24
C SER A 50 0.14 5.28 0.37
N ASN A 51 -0.37 4.96 1.56
CA ASN A 51 -0.85 3.62 1.90
C ASN A 51 -2.27 3.64 2.47
N SER A 52 -3.15 2.78 1.94
CA SER A 52 -4.45 2.47 2.54
C SER A 52 -4.51 0.96 2.76
N VAL A 53 -4.62 0.55 4.02
CA VAL A 53 -4.32 -0.82 4.45
C VAL A 53 -5.50 -1.41 5.21
N SER A 54 -5.79 -2.69 4.97
CA SER A 54 -6.81 -3.39 5.72
C SER A 54 -6.44 -3.50 7.22
N SER A 55 -7.39 -3.13 8.08
CA SER A 55 -7.15 -3.17 9.54
C SER A 55 -7.71 -4.46 10.13
N SER A 56 -6.86 -5.27 10.77
CA SER A 56 -7.29 -6.44 11.53
C SER A 56 -8.30 -6.08 12.63
N ARG A 57 -8.25 -4.84 13.18
CA ARG A 57 -9.23 -4.34 14.15
C ARG A 57 -10.63 -4.13 13.54
N ALA A 58 -10.73 -3.92 12.23
CA ALA A 58 -12.01 -3.77 11.56
C ALA A 58 -12.68 -5.13 11.30
N ILE A 59 -11.88 -6.19 11.12
CA ILE A 59 -12.34 -7.50 10.65
C ILE A 59 -12.85 -8.36 11.83
N PRO A 60 -14.02 -9.02 11.72
CA PRO A 60 -14.51 -9.94 12.75
C PRO A 60 -13.53 -11.09 13.01
N VAL A 61 -13.43 -11.54 14.28
CA VAL A 61 -12.49 -12.62 14.66
C VAL A 61 -12.73 -13.89 13.84
N GLU A 62 -13.99 -14.30 13.70
CA GLU A 62 -14.35 -15.49 12.93
C GLU A 62 -13.80 -15.45 11.50
N LYS A 63 -13.82 -14.27 10.86
CA LYS A 63 -13.30 -14.09 9.50
C LYS A 63 -11.79 -14.14 9.41
N MET A 64 -11.09 -13.59 10.39
CA MET A 64 -9.63 -13.74 10.46
C MET A 64 -9.23 -15.18 10.74
N VAL A 65 -9.93 -15.86 11.64
CA VAL A 65 -9.67 -17.27 11.93
C VAL A 65 -9.99 -18.15 10.72
N GLU A 66 -11.08 -17.89 9.99
CA GLU A 66 -11.40 -18.57 8.73
C GLU A 66 -10.28 -18.41 7.70
N GLN A 67 -9.75 -17.20 7.51
CA GLN A 67 -8.64 -16.97 6.57
C GLN A 67 -7.39 -17.75 6.97
N VAL A 68 -6.91 -17.62 8.22
CA VAL A 68 -5.64 -18.25 8.62
C VAL A 68 -5.71 -19.78 8.67
N THR A 69 -6.88 -20.36 8.94
CA THR A 69 -7.05 -21.83 8.96
C THR A 69 -7.24 -22.42 7.56
N LYS A 70 -7.86 -21.68 6.63
CA LYS A 70 -8.08 -22.15 5.26
C LYS A 70 -6.88 -21.92 4.36
N ASP A 71 -6.25 -20.75 4.49
CA ASP A 71 -5.18 -20.27 3.63
C ASP A 71 -4.23 -19.39 4.44
N PRO A 72 -3.41 -19.97 5.34
CA PRO A 72 -2.45 -19.21 6.14
C PRO A 72 -1.39 -18.58 5.25
N ALA A 73 -0.95 -17.38 5.60
CA ALA A 73 0.28 -16.83 5.04
C ALA A 73 1.47 -17.74 5.37
N MET A 74 2.26 -18.07 4.36
CA MET A 74 3.40 -18.99 4.44
C MET A 74 4.69 -18.26 4.06
N PRO A 75 5.86 -18.70 4.58
CA PRO A 75 7.14 -18.32 4.02
C PRO A 75 7.25 -18.69 2.53
N VAL A 76 7.94 -17.86 1.75
CA VAL A 76 8.27 -18.11 0.34
C VAL A 76 9.50 -19.00 0.21
N TYR A 77 10.35 -19.03 1.24
CA TYR A 77 11.61 -19.75 1.26
C TYR A 77 11.98 -20.18 2.68
N TRP A 78 12.33 -21.44 2.87
CA TRP A 78 12.71 -22.01 4.17
C TRP A 78 14.23 -22.01 4.34
N GLY A 79 14.79 -20.85 4.65
CA GLY A 79 16.24 -20.68 4.75
C GLY A 79 16.90 -21.42 5.93
N LYS A 80 18.06 -22.02 5.68
CA LYS A 80 18.93 -22.60 6.69
C LYS A 80 19.54 -21.51 7.57
N ASN A 81 19.66 -21.79 8.86
CA ASN A 81 20.29 -20.87 9.79
C ASN A 81 21.78 -20.66 9.44
N GLN A 82 22.21 -19.40 9.36
CA GLN A 82 23.58 -18.98 9.09
C GLN A 82 23.86 -17.60 9.70
N ALA A 83 25.12 -17.18 9.74
CA ALA A 83 25.47 -15.84 10.20
C ALA A 83 24.99 -14.77 9.18
N GLY A 84 24.53 -13.62 9.68
CA GLY A 84 23.98 -12.54 8.86
C GLY A 84 22.45 -12.42 8.94
N MET A 85 21.85 -11.63 8.05
CA MET A 85 20.40 -11.36 8.03
C MET A 85 19.63 -12.19 6.99
N SER A 86 20.32 -12.88 6.10
CA SER A 86 19.74 -13.59 4.95
C SER A 86 20.27 -15.02 4.90
N ALA A 87 19.47 -15.95 4.38
CA ALA A 87 19.85 -17.35 4.19
C ALA A 87 20.21 -17.64 2.73
N GLU A 88 21.29 -18.39 2.49
CA GLU A 88 21.76 -18.75 1.14
C GLU A 88 21.31 -20.14 0.69
N GLU A 89 21.07 -21.05 1.63
CA GLU A 89 20.70 -22.44 1.37
C GLU A 89 19.32 -22.76 1.94
N GLU A 90 18.53 -23.54 1.21
CA GLU A 90 17.21 -23.97 1.67
C GLU A 90 17.36 -25.13 2.65
N HIS A 91 16.45 -25.20 3.63
CA HIS A 91 16.45 -26.21 4.66
C HIS A 91 15.13 -26.97 4.66
N SER A 92 15.24 -28.30 4.75
CA SER A 92 14.10 -29.22 4.63
C SER A 92 14.04 -30.23 5.77
N ALA A 93 14.82 -30.06 6.84
CA ALA A 93 14.77 -30.97 7.98
C ALA A 93 13.37 -30.95 8.62
N GLU A 94 12.94 -32.12 9.07
CA GLU A 94 11.64 -32.26 9.73
C GLU A 94 11.65 -31.53 11.08
N VAL A 95 10.52 -30.92 11.40
CA VAL A 95 10.29 -30.18 12.63
C VAL A 95 9.57 -31.07 13.63
N GLN A 96 10.16 -31.28 14.81
CA GLN A 96 9.51 -32.04 15.87
C GLN A 96 8.45 -31.20 16.59
N VAL A 97 7.19 -31.63 16.53
CA VAL A 97 6.06 -30.99 17.23
C VAL A 97 5.34 -32.04 18.08
N ASN A 98 5.36 -31.86 19.41
CA ASN A 98 4.77 -32.78 20.40
C ASN A 98 5.20 -34.25 20.21
N GLY A 99 6.45 -34.50 19.85
CA GLY A 99 7.00 -35.85 19.71
C GLY A 99 6.80 -36.52 18.34
N ALA A 100 6.06 -35.89 17.42
CA ALA A 100 5.98 -36.31 16.01
C ALA A 100 6.79 -35.37 15.12
N TYR A 101 7.22 -35.84 13.95
CA TYR A 101 7.99 -35.10 12.95
C TYR A 101 7.09 -34.71 11.77
N PHE A 102 7.27 -33.49 11.27
CA PHE A 102 6.47 -32.89 10.20
C PHE A 102 7.36 -32.09 9.25
N SER A 103 6.90 -31.84 8.03
CA SER A 103 7.57 -30.85 7.17
C SER A 103 7.53 -29.44 7.80
N PRO A 104 8.42 -28.51 7.41
CA PRO A 104 8.34 -27.12 7.85
C PRO A 104 6.97 -26.47 7.61
N GLU A 105 6.34 -26.72 6.45
CA GLU A 105 5.02 -26.22 6.09
C GLU A 105 3.91 -26.80 6.97
N GLU A 106 3.96 -28.10 7.24
CA GLU A 106 3.00 -28.78 8.12
C GLU A 106 3.13 -28.27 9.56
N ALA A 107 4.35 -28.14 10.08
CA ALA A 107 4.60 -27.60 11.41
C ALA A 107 4.11 -26.14 11.54
N TRP A 108 4.29 -25.33 10.49
CA TRP A 108 3.77 -23.96 10.44
C TRP A 108 2.24 -23.91 10.49
N LYS A 109 1.57 -24.79 9.73
CA LYS A 109 0.11 -24.93 9.76
C LYS A 109 -0.39 -25.40 11.12
N ILE A 110 0.30 -26.34 11.77
CA ILE A 110 -0.02 -26.78 13.13
C ILE A 110 0.07 -25.60 14.12
N ALA A 111 1.10 -24.76 14.01
CA ALA A 111 1.22 -23.55 14.84
C ALA A 111 0.08 -22.55 14.59
N CYS A 112 -0.31 -22.36 13.32
CA CYS A 112 -1.47 -21.57 12.93
C CYS A 112 -2.76 -22.10 13.58
N ASP A 113 -3.05 -23.39 13.41
CA ASP A 113 -4.28 -24.01 13.90
C ASP A 113 -4.41 -23.93 15.43
N ARG A 114 -3.30 -24.13 16.14
CA ARG A 114 -3.25 -23.95 17.60
C ARG A 114 -3.60 -22.53 18.00
N SER A 115 -2.99 -21.55 17.34
CA SER A 115 -3.21 -20.14 17.64
C SER A 115 -4.62 -19.69 17.28
N ALA A 116 -5.15 -20.16 16.15
CA ALA A 116 -6.53 -19.98 15.74
C ALA A 116 -7.52 -20.57 16.76
N SER A 117 -7.25 -21.77 17.28
CA SER A 117 -8.05 -22.40 18.33
C SER A 117 -8.08 -21.55 19.61
N ILE A 118 -6.92 -21.07 20.07
CA ILE A 118 -6.85 -20.20 21.24
C ILE A 118 -7.55 -18.86 20.97
N ALA A 119 -7.39 -18.28 19.78
CA ALA A 119 -8.09 -17.05 19.39
C ALA A 119 -9.63 -17.22 19.46
N LYS A 120 -10.17 -18.36 19.02
CA LYS A 120 -11.60 -18.68 19.18
C LYS A 120 -12.01 -18.75 20.66
N SER A 121 -11.18 -19.31 21.52
CA SER A 121 -11.43 -19.35 22.97
C SER A 121 -11.47 -17.94 23.59
N PHE A 122 -10.54 -17.05 23.21
CA PHE A 122 -10.58 -15.65 23.64
C PHE A 122 -11.82 -14.91 23.13
N ALA A 123 -12.21 -15.12 21.87
CA ALA A 123 -13.45 -14.55 21.35
C ALA A 123 -14.69 -15.05 22.11
N THR A 124 -14.73 -16.35 22.43
CA THR A 124 -15.81 -16.97 23.22
C THR A 124 -15.87 -16.40 24.64
N ALA A 125 -14.72 -16.09 25.24
CA ALA A 125 -14.62 -15.43 26.54
C ALA A 125 -14.97 -13.93 26.51
N GLY A 126 -15.30 -13.37 25.34
CA GLY A 126 -15.75 -11.98 25.19
C GLY A 126 -14.64 -10.95 24.94
N TYR A 127 -13.40 -11.37 24.66
CA TYR A 127 -12.32 -10.43 24.35
C TYR A 127 -12.54 -9.75 22.99
N HIS A 128 -12.25 -8.44 22.93
CA HIS A 128 -12.45 -7.65 21.72
C HIS A 128 -11.49 -8.02 20.59
N LYS A 129 -11.97 -8.00 19.35
CA LYS A 129 -11.22 -8.35 18.12
C LYS A 129 -9.87 -7.62 17.97
N GLN A 130 -9.72 -6.43 18.55
CA GLN A 130 -8.46 -5.68 18.49
C GLN A 130 -7.30 -6.38 19.20
N ILE A 131 -7.59 -7.25 20.17
CA ILE A 131 -6.63 -8.07 20.91
C ILE A 131 -6.60 -9.45 20.27
N VAL A 132 -7.76 -10.07 20.08
CA VAL A 132 -7.85 -11.46 19.62
C VAL A 132 -7.21 -11.66 18.24
N ASN A 133 -7.43 -10.73 17.29
CA ASN A 133 -6.83 -10.86 15.96
C ASN A 133 -5.30 -10.70 15.97
N ARG A 134 -4.69 -10.15 17.04
CA ARG A 134 -3.22 -10.09 17.18
C ARG A 134 -2.61 -11.47 17.35
N MET A 135 -3.33 -12.38 17.97
CA MET A 135 -2.87 -13.75 18.24
C MET A 135 -2.62 -14.55 16.97
N VAL A 136 -3.19 -14.13 15.84
CA VAL A 136 -3.05 -14.82 14.55
C VAL A 136 -2.38 -13.98 13.47
N GLU A 137 -1.78 -12.83 13.82
CA GLU A 137 -1.08 -11.96 12.86
C GLU A 137 0.03 -12.62 12.04
N PRO A 138 0.84 -13.57 12.57
CA PRO A 138 1.88 -14.22 11.78
C PRO A 138 1.37 -14.97 10.54
N TRP A 139 0.11 -15.40 10.54
CA TRP A 139 -0.50 -16.20 9.47
C TRP A 139 -1.51 -15.40 8.63
N GLN A 140 -1.65 -14.10 8.87
CA GLN A 140 -2.58 -13.25 8.14
C GLN A 140 -1.99 -12.77 6.81
N PHE A 141 -2.85 -12.68 5.80
CA PHE A 141 -2.61 -11.79 4.67
C PHE A 141 -3.08 -10.37 5.00
N ILE A 142 -2.44 -9.39 4.37
CA ILE A 142 -2.88 -8.00 4.37
C ILE A 142 -3.23 -7.58 2.95
N ASN A 143 -4.29 -6.78 2.83
CA ASN A 143 -4.69 -6.15 1.58
C ASN A 143 -4.39 -4.67 1.66
N GLN A 144 -3.74 -4.14 0.65
CA GLN A 144 -3.28 -2.75 0.64
C GLN A 144 -3.48 -2.12 -0.72
N VAL A 145 -3.92 -0.87 -0.72
CA VAL A 145 -3.75 0.04 -1.84
C VAL A 145 -2.51 0.90 -1.59
N VAL A 146 -1.61 0.94 -2.57
CA VAL A 146 -0.42 1.78 -2.55
C VAL A 146 -0.38 2.66 -3.79
N SER A 147 -0.03 3.92 -3.62
CA SER A 147 0.17 4.89 -4.70
C SER A 147 1.51 5.59 -4.52
N ALA A 148 2.28 5.75 -5.60
CA ALA A 148 3.55 6.47 -5.57
C ALA A 148 4.00 6.94 -6.95
N THR A 149 4.90 7.93 -6.95
CA THR A 149 5.70 8.36 -8.11
C THR A 149 7.11 7.75 -8.13
N ASP A 150 7.56 7.18 -7.01
CA ASP A 150 8.96 6.78 -6.79
C ASP A 150 9.04 5.30 -6.38
N PHE A 151 8.82 4.38 -7.33
CA PHE A 151 8.91 2.94 -7.09
C PHE A 151 10.33 2.38 -7.29
N GLU A 152 11.19 3.10 -8.00
CA GLU A 152 12.49 2.63 -8.46
C GLU A 152 13.39 2.25 -7.29
N ASN A 153 13.44 3.09 -6.24
CA ASN A 153 14.24 2.80 -5.06
C ASN A 153 13.69 1.59 -4.26
N PHE A 154 12.37 1.39 -4.26
CA PHE A 154 11.77 0.20 -3.66
C PHE A 154 12.19 -1.05 -4.42
N PHE A 155 12.08 -1.05 -5.74
CA PHE A 155 12.50 -2.19 -6.57
C PHE A 155 13.99 -2.46 -6.45
N TYR A 156 14.82 -1.41 -6.48
CA TYR A 156 16.26 -1.55 -6.32
C TYR A 156 16.67 -2.21 -5.00
N LEU A 157 16.01 -1.84 -3.90
CA LEU A 157 16.34 -2.37 -2.57
C LEU A 157 15.66 -3.70 -2.24
N ARG A 158 14.55 -4.03 -2.90
CA ARG A 158 13.73 -5.20 -2.55
C ARG A 158 13.83 -6.32 -3.57
N ILE A 159 14.11 -6.05 -4.84
CA ILE A 159 14.44 -7.07 -5.84
C ILE A 159 15.95 -7.36 -5.76
N ASP A 160 16.38 -7.79 -4.58
CA ASP A 160 17.78 -8.02 -4.24
C ASP A 160 17.86 -9.29 -3.38
N SER A 161 18.92 -10.09 -3.52
CA SER A 161 19.06 -11.36 -2.80
C SER A 161 19.29 -11.19 -1.29
N ALA A 162 19.69 -10.00 -0.83
CA ALA A 162 19.79 -9.70 0.59
C ALA A 162 18.44 -9.33 1.22
N ALA A 163 17.41 -9.02 0.41
CA ALA A 163 16.07 -8.79 0.91
C ALA A 163 15.43 -10.08 1.42
N GLN A 164 14.55 -9.97 2.41
CA GLN A 164 13.76 -11.12 2.86
C GLN A 164 12.95 -11.68 1.68
N PRO A 165 12.89 -13.02 1.48
CA PRO A 165 12.27 -13.64 0.30
C PRO A 165 10.84 -13.18 0.01
N GLU A 166 10.00 -12.96 1.03
CA GLU A 166 8.61 -12.55 0.82
C GLU A 166 8.49 -11.11 0.29
N ILE A 167 9.31 -10.16 0.78
CA ILE A 167 9.26 -8.78 0.26
C ILE A 167 9.93 -8.68 -1.12
N GLN A 168 10.89 -9.56 -1.40
CA GLN A 168 11.47 -9.70 -2.73
C GLN A 168 10.43 -10.21 -3.74
N GLU A 169 9.66 -11.23 -3.38
CA GLU A 169 8.58 -11.74 -4.21
C GLU A 169 7.51 -10.66 -4.45
N LEU A 170 7.10 -9.95 -3.38
CA LEU A 170 6.16 -8.82 -3.51
C LEU A 170 6.69 -7.75 -4.47
N ALA A 171 7.94 -7.32 -4.31
CA ALA A 171 8.54 -6.32 -5.19
C ALA A 171 8.63 -6.79 -6.65
N THR A 172 8.94 -8.07 -6.86
CA THR A 172 9.01 -8.69 -8.19
C THR A 172 7.64 -8.72 -8.87
N VAL A 173 6.59 -9.09 -8.13
CA VAL A 173 5.21 -9.12 -8.63
C VAL A 173 4.70 -7.71 -8.93
N MET A 174 4.98 -6.74 -8.06
CA MET A 174 4.68 -5.31 -8.31
C MET A 174 5.38 -4.79 -9.57
N TYR A 175 6.67 -5.09 -9.74
CA TYR A 175 7.44 -4.67 -10.91
C TYR A 175 6.86 -5.24 -12.20
N LYS A 176 6.51 -6.54 -12.22
CA LYS A 176 5.85 -7.19 -13.36
C LYS A 176 4.49 -6.56 -13.68
N ALA A 177 3.71 -6.22 -12.64
CA ALA A 177 2.43 -5.55 -12.82
C ALA A 177 2.59 -4.15 -13.45
N MET A 178 3.62 -3.38 -13.04
CA MET A 178 3.92 -2.08 -13.67
C MET A 178 4.45 -2.20 -15.09
N ALA A 179 5.31 -3.19 -15.35
CA ALA A 179 5.93 -3.38 -16.65
C ALA A 179 4.93 -3.81 -17.73
N THR A 180 3.82 -4.42 -17.32
CA THR A 180 2.72 -4.83 -18.23
C THR A 180 1.61 -3.79 -18.35
N SER A 181 1.67 -2.71 -17.58
CA SER A 181 0.72 -1.59 -17.61
C SER A 181 1.20 -0.49 -18.56
N ASP A 182 0.26 0.09 -19.31
CA ASP A 182 0.48 1.26 -20.16
C ASP A 182 -0.09 2.52 -19.48
N PRO A 183 0.76 3.48 -19.06
CA PRO A 183 0.31 4.64 -18.30
C PRO A 183 -0.51 5.59 -19.17
N VAL A 184 -1.67 6.01 -18.66
CA VAL A 184 -2.54 6.96 -19.36
C VAL A 184 -2.02 8.39 -19.21
N LEU A 185 -1.82 9.10 -20.31
CA LEU A 185 -1.46 10.53 -20.29
C LEU A 185 -2.60 11.35 -19.67
N ARG A 186 -2.30 12.11 -18.61
CA ARG A 186 -3.24 12.99 -17.91
C ARG A 186 -2.73 14.43 -17.98
N ARG A 187 -3.40 15.25 -18.80
CA ARG A 187 -3.13 16.71 -18.88
C ARG A 187 -3.99 17.48 -17.87
N ASN A 188 -5.30 17.28 -17.93
CA ASN A 188 -6.29 17.97 -17.09
C ASN A 188 -7.35 16.99 -16.54
N SER A 189 -6.96 15.76 -16.21
CA SER A 189 -7.88 14.79 -15.60
C SER A 189 -7.21 14.04 -14.46
N ALA A 190 -7.99 13.71 -13.44
CA ALA A 190 -7.48 13.07 -12.24
C ALA A 190 -6.97 11.64 -12.50
N HIS A 191 -5.90 11.28 -11.78
CA HIS A 191 -5.56 9.90 -11.47
C HIS A 191 -6.58 9.36 -10.45
N LEU A 192 -7.40 8.41 -10.89
CA LEU A 192 -8.53 7.88 -10.14
C LEU A 192 -8.47 6.36 -10.10
N PRO A 193 -7.86 5.76 -9.05
CA PRO A 193 -7.88 4.32 -8.83
C PRO A 193 -9.29 3.72 -8.92
N PHE A 194 -9.41 2.54 -9.54
CA PHE A 194 -10.66 1.81 -9.73
C PHE A 194 -11.70 2.44 -10.66
N ILE A 195 -11.47 3.63 -11.23
CA ILE A 195 -12.39 4.30 -12.15
C ILE A 195 -12.08 3.92 -13.60
N THR A 196 -13.07 3.40 -14.31
CA THR A 196 -13.00 3.05 -15.74
C THR A 196 -13.42 4.23 -16.62
N ASN A 197 -13.29 4.10 -17.94
CA ASN A 197 -13.81 5.11 -18.86
C ASN A 197 -15.34 5.19 -18.81
N GLU A 198 -16.03 4.05 -18.68
CA GLU A 198 -17.50 4.03 -18.53
C GLU A 198 -17.98 4.80 -17.30
N ASP A 199 -17.24 4.74 -16.19
CA ASP A 199 -17.58 5.55 -15.01
C ASP A 199 -17.40 7.05 -15.29
N ARG A 200 -16.35 7.43 -16.03
CA ARG A 200 -16.09 8.84 -16.41
C ARG A 200 -17.11 9.37 -17.40
N ASP A 201 -17.71 8.51 -18.21
CA ASP A 201 -18.81 8.89 -19.11
C ASP A 201 -20.14 9.04 -18.34
N ARG A 202 -20.28 8.29 -17.25
CA ARG A 202 -21.50 8.25 -16.43
C ARG A 202 -21.57 9.32 -15.34
N TYR A 203 -20.43 9.70 -14.76
CA TYR A 203 -20.35 10.56 -13.59
C TYR A 203 -19.38 11.72 -13.83
N ASP A 204 -19.62 12.85 -13.16
CA ASP A 204 -18.66 13.95 -13.13
C ASP A 204 -17.38 13.60 -12.33
N GLU A 205 -16.36 14.43 -12.45
CA GLU A 205 -15.05 14.18 -11.83
C GLU A 205 -15.13 14.15 -10.29
N GLU A 206 -16.04 14.91 -9.68
CA GLU A 206 -16.24 14.94 -8.23
C GLU A 206 -16.84 13.63 -7.72
N ALA A 207 -17.86 13.12 -8.42
CA ALA A 207 -18.46 11.81 -8.14
C ALA A 207 -17.44 10.68 -8.37
N CYS A 208 -16.67 10.70 -9.46
CA CYS A 208 -15.61 9.71 -9.69
C CYS A 208 -14.52 9.78 -8.59
N THR A 209 -14.17 10.98 -8.12
CA THR A 209 -13.22 11.17 -7.00
C THR A 209 -13.73 10.52 -5.73
N ARG A 210 -15.00 10.74 -5.38
CA ARG A 210 -15.64 10.11 -4.21
C ARG A 210 -15.70 8.59 -4.34
N ILE A 211 -16.07 8.07 -5.51
CA ILE A 211 -16.12 6.63 -5.78
C ILE A 211 -14.72 6.02 -5.66
N SER A 212 -13.70 6.65 -6.24
CA SER A 212 -12.32 6.20 -6.19
C SER A 212 -11.79 6.14 -4.75
N ALA A 213 -11.90 7.24 -4.00
CA ALA A 213 -11.48 7.30 -2.60
C ALA A 213 -12.24 6.29 -1.72
N SER A 214 -13.54 6.11 -1.98
CA SER A 214 -14.36 5.09 -1.33
C SER A 214 -13.82 3.68 -1.58
N MET A 215 -13.50 3.32 -2.82
CA MET A 215 -12.90 2.02 -3.15
C MET A 215 -11.54 1.81 -2.47
N CYS A 216 -10.71 2.85 -2.37
CA CYS A 216 -9.46 2.84 -1.63
C CYS A 216 -9.67 2.64 -0.11
N ALA A 217 -10.77 3.13 0.45
CA ALA A 217 -11.12 2.91 1.86
C ALA A 217 -11.70 1.51 2.12
N GLN A 218 -12.25 0.87 1.09
CA GLN A 218 -12.99 -0.39 1.21
C GLN A 218 -12.12 -1.65 1.28
N GLN A 219 -10.79 -1.53 1.34
CA GLN A 219 -9.85 -2.66 1.34
C GLN A 219 -9.97 -3.61 2.54
N SER A 220 -10.64 -3.16 3.61
CA SER A 220 -10.96 -4.03 4.77
C SER A 220 -12.22 -4.88 4.57
N TYR A 221 -13.03 -4.63 3.53
CA TYR A 221 -14.27 -5.36 3.29
C TYR A 221 -14.05 -6.53 2.33
N ARG A 222 -14.79 -7.62 2.54
CA ARG A 222 -14.77 -8.81 1.66
C ARG A 222 -15.29 -8.52 0.25
N LYS A 223 -16.20 -7.55 0.11
CA LYS A 223 -16.77 -7.11 -1.16
C LYS A 223 -16.74 -5.59 -1.19
N SER A 224 -16.13 -5.04 -2.22
CA SER A 224 -16.18 -3.61 -2.51
C SER A 224 -17.47 -3.25 -3.25
N ASP A 225 -18.01 -2.09 -2.94
CA ASP A 225 -19.20 -1.52 -3.58
C ASP A 225 -18.83 -0.17 -4.21
N LYS A 226 -18.91 -0.13 -5.54
CA LYS A 226 -18.53 1.01 -6.38
C LYS A 226 -19.70 1.96 -6.67
N SER A 227 -20.85 1.77 -6.03
CA SER A 227 -22.00 2.66 -6.19
C SER A 227 -21.70 4.06 -5.64
N LEU A 228 -22.30 5.07 -6.27
CA LEU A 228 -22.21 6.45 -5.80
C LEU A 228 -22.80 6.62 -4.39
N ASP A 229 -23.88 5.90 -4.07
CA ASP A 229 -24.50 5.92 -2.73
C ASP A 229 -23.53 5.43 -1.66
N LYS A 230 -22.83 4.32 -1.92
CA LYS A 230 -21.77 3.83 -1.03
C LYS A 230 -20.67 4.85 -0.87
N ALA A 231 -20.24 5.46 -1.98
CA ALA A 231 -19.19 6.47 -1.99
C ALA A 231 -19.56 7.69 -1.14
N ASN A 232 -20.78 8.20 -1.28
CA ASN A 232 -21.29 9.32 -0.49
C ASN A 232 -21.37 9.00 1.00
N MET A 233 -21.83 7.79 1.36
CA MET A 233 -21.86 7.35 2.75
C MET A 233 -20.45 7.28 3.35
N ILE A 234 -19.47 6.75 2.62
CA ILE A 234 -18.09 6.66 3.11
C ILE A 234 -17.46 8.06 3.19
N TYR A 235 -17.68 8.91 2.19
CA TYR A 235 -17.22 10.30 2.19
C TYR A 235 -17.68 11.02 3.46
N LYS A 236 -18.99 10.99 3.74
CA LYS A 236 -19.57 11.58 4.95
C LYS A 236 -18.94 11.06 6.24
N ARG A 237 -18.64 9.76 6.31
CA ARG A 237 -18.00 9.15 7.49
C ARG A 237 -16.53 9.53 7.69
N LEU A 238 -15.83 9.90 6.63
CA LEU A 238 -14.39 10.19 6.66
C LEU A 238 -14.09 11.70 6.75
N ILE A 239 -14.88 12.51 6.06
CA ILE A 239 -14.65 13.95 5.89
C ILE A 239 -15.50 14.79 6.84
N ASP A 240 -16.76 14.41 7.07
CA ASP A 240 -17.64 15.15 7.98
C ASP A 240 -17.41 14.78 9.46
N SER A 241 -16.64 13.71 9.71
CA SER A 241 -16.21 13.34 11.07
C SER A 241 -15.11 14.27 11.59
N ARG A 242 -15.04 14.41 12.91
CA ARG A 242 -13.87 14.96 13.60
C ARG A 242 -13.35 13.91 14.60
N PRO A 243 -12.07 13.50 14.52
CA PRO A 243 -11.05 13.90 13.55
C PRO A 243 -11.36 13.45 12.11
N ILE A 244 -10.77 14.13 11.12
CA ILE A 244 -10.90 13.77 9.70
C ILE A 244 -10.01 12.56 9.39
N HIS A 245 -10.54 11.60 8.65
CA HIS A 245 -9.84 10.39 8.21
C HIS A 245 -9.58 10.43 6.69
N ALA A 246 -8.76 11.37 6.24
CA ALA A 246 -8.56 11.67 4.81
C ALA A 246 -7.55 10.77 4.07
N SER A 247 -6.99 9.72 4.69
CA SER A 247 -5.97 8.88 4.05
C SER A 247 -6.42 8.22 2.73
N PRO A 248 -7.69 7.83 2.51
CA PRO A 248 -8.10 7.27 1.22
C PRO A 248 -8.02 8.26 0.06
N PHE A 249 -8.03 9.57 0.34
CA PHE A 249 -7.88 10.64 -0.66
C PHE A 249 -6.43 10.90 -1.05
N GLU A 250 -5.46 10.25 -0.41
CA GLU A 250 -4.06 10.30 -0.87
C GLU A 250 -3.90 9.55 -2.19
N MET A 251 -4.74 8.57 -2.49
CA MET A 251 -4.65 7.75 -3.71
C MET A 251 -5.18 8.45 -4.96
N VAL A 252 -5.97 9.51 -4.76
CA VAL A 252 -6.49 10.34 -5.84
C VAL A 252 -5.58 11.55 -6.01
N ALA A 253 -5.22 11.87 -7.25
CA ALA A 253 -4.36 13.02 -7.51
C ALA A 253 -4.66 13.69 -8.85
N MET A 254 -4.42 15.00 -8.90
CA MET A 254 -4.43 15.78 -10.14
C MET A 254 -3.00 16.06 -10.60
N PRO A 255 -2.68 16.00 -11.90
CA PRO A 255 -1.39 16.51 -12.36
C PRO A 255 -1.29 18.01 -12.06
N PHE A 256 -0.08 18.52 -11.86
CA PHE A 256 0.11 19.97 -11.84
C PHE A 256 -0.31 20.57 -13.18
N SER A 257 -0.93 21.76 -13.14
CA SER A 257 -1.16 22.52 -14.37
C SER A 257 0.16 22.92 -14.99
N GLU A 258 0.14 23.34 -16.26
CA GLU A 258 1.36 23.77 -16.93
C GLU A 258 1.99 24.98 -16.24
N GLU A 259 1.17 25.93 -15.83
CA GLU A 259 1.58 27.13 -15.10
C GLU A 259 2.19 26.76 -13.73
N GLU A 260 1.54 25.87 -12.99
CA GLU A 260 2.05 25.41 -11.69
C GLU A 260 3.36 24.67 -11.83
N TYR A 261 3.47 23.75 -12.79
CA TYR A 261 4.68 22.97 -12.99
C TYR A 261 5.87 23.88 -13.34
N MET A 262 5.67 24.83 -14.26
CA MET A 262 6.73 25.78 -14.64
C MET A 262 7.10 26.71 -13.50
N ALA A 263 6.12 27.19 -12.71
CA ALA A 263 6.39 27.97 -11.51
C ALA A 263 7.20 27.18 -10.47
N ARG A 264 6.89 25.90 -10.26
CA ARG A 264 7.64 25.00 -9.36
C ARG A 264 9.05 24.74 -9.84
N VAL A 265 9.25 24.53 -11.14
CA VAL A 265 10.59 24.41 -11.75
C VAL A 265 11.41 25.67 -11.50
N HIS A 266 10.82 26.85 -11.74
CA HIS A 266 11.49 28.12 -11.46
C HIS A 266 11.84 28.26 -9.98
N CYS A 267 10.91 27.93 -9.07
CA CYS A 267 11.14 27.97 -7.62
C CYS A 267 12.24 27.01 -7.18
N ARG A 268 12.25 25.77 -7.71
CA ARG A 268 13.29 24.77 -7.45
C ARG A 268 14.67 25.31 -7.83
N ASP A 269 14.80 25.85 -9.04
CA ASP A 269 16.09 26.29 -9.58
C ASP A 269 16.60 27.54 -8.85
N THR A 270 15.71 28.50 -8.57
CA THR A 270 16.01 29.69 -7.76
C THR A 270 16.41 29.32 -6.34
N LEU A 271 15.69 28.40 -5.69
CA LEU A 271 16.02 27.93 -4.33
C LEU A 271 17.36 27.21 -4.29
N TYR A 272 17.63 26.31 -5.24
CA TYR A 272 18.93 25.64 -5.34
C TYR A 272 20.07 26.65 -5.48
N ALA A 273 19.96 27.60 -6.42
CA ALA A 273 20.99 28.62 -6.63
C ALA A 273 21.21 29.49 -5.38
N SER A 274 20.13 29.87 -4.70
CA SER A 274 20.20 30.66 -3.46
C SER A 274 20.90 29.92 -2.34
N LEU A 275 20.56 28.64 -2.10
CA LEU A 275 21.19 27.80 -1.08
C LEU A 275 22.70 27.63 -1.36
N VAL A 276 23.08 27.40 -2.62
CA VAL A 276 24.49 27.29 -3.02
C VAL A 276 25.24 28.61 -2.80
N ASN A 277 24.63 29.75 -3.13
CA ASN A 277 25.22 31.08 -2.87
C ASN A 277 25.41 31.34 -1.37
N MET A 278 24.51 30.81 -0.53
CA MET A 278 24.61 30.83 0.93
C MET A 278 25.59 29.79 1.50
N LYS A 279 26.37 29.11 0.64
CA LYS A 279 27.36 28.09 1.00
C LYS A 279 26.77 26.83 1.63
N VAL A 280 25.50 26.51 1.38
CA VAL A 280 24.93 25.20 1.70
C VAL A 280 25.55 24.15 0.77
N GLU A 281 25.88 22.98 1.31
CA GLU A 281 26.46 21.89 0.52
C GLU A 281 25.54 21.51 -0.66
N LYS A 282 26.12 21.33 -1.85
CA LYS A 282 25.36 21.15 -3.10
C LYS A 282 24.35 20.00 -3.03
N HIS A 283 24.69 18.91 -2.34
CA HIS A 283 23.81 17.75 -2.22
C HIS A 283 22.58 18.06 -1.34
N VAL A 284 22.78 18.78 -0.22
CA VAL A 284 21.70 19.25 0.67
C VAL A 284 20.82 20.27 -0.05
N ALA A 285 21.44 21.21 -0.77
CA ALA A 285 20.73 22.21 -1.57
C ALA A 285 19.84 21.56 -2.64
N ARG A 286 20.37 20.56 -3.34
CA ARG A 286 19.62 19.81 -4.37
C ARG A 286 18.42 19.06 -3.77
N GLN A 287 18.62 18.37 -2.65
CA GLN A 287 17.53 17.65 -1.98
C GLN A 287 16.43 18.61 -1.51
N SER A 288 16.81 19.73 -0.89
CA SER A 288 15.87 20.74 -0.41
C SER A 288 15.07 21.35 -1.55
N ALA A 289 15.74 21.72 -2.64
CA ALA A 289 15.09 22.28 -3.83
C ALA A 289 14.15 21.27 -4.51
N ALA A 290 14.55 19.99 -4.61
CA ALA A 290 13.75 18.97 -5.27
C ALA A 290 12.36 18.78 -4.63
N GLN A 291 12.21 19.04 -3.33
CA GLN A 291 10.93 18.95 -2.62
C GLN A 291 9.86 19.90 -3.20
N VAL A 292 10.25 20.99 -3.85
CA VAL A 292 9.32 21.93 -4.52
C VAL A 292 8.52 21.23 -5.62
N MET A 293 9.04 20.16 -6.20
CA MET A 293 8.35 19.38 -7.23
C MET A 293 7.34 18.38 -6.65
N TYR A 294 7.26 18.23 -5.33
CA TYR A 294 6.34 17.32 -4.66
C TYR A 294 5.15 18.08 -4.06
N ALA A 295 3.99 17.42 -4.01
CA ALA A 295 2.89 17.81 -3.14
C ALA A 295 2.41 16.59 -2.34
N GLY A 296 2.68 16.61 -1.03
CA GLY A 296 2.65 15.39 -0.22
C GLY A 296 3.75 14.44 -0.68
N ASN A 297 3.39 13.20 -1.02
CA ASN A 297 4.35 12.18 -1.43
C ASN A 297 4.58 12.11 -2.95
N TYR A 298 3.89 12.91 -3.77
CA TYR A 298 3.92 12.73 -5.23
C TYR A 298 4.63 13.87 -5.94
N LYS A 299 5.53 13.51 -6.84
CA LYS A 299 6.21 14.43 -7.74
C LYS A 299 5.34 14.78 -8.95
N GLY A 300 5.08 16.05 -9.21
CA GLY A 300 4.31 16.46 -10.40
C GLY A 300 2.80 16.24 -10.30
N TRP A 301 2.30 15.85 -9.12
CA TRP A 301 0.89 15.60 -8.83
C TRP A 301 0.48 16.20 -7.48
N ARG A 302 -0.78 16.64 -7.39
CA ARG A 302 -1.42 17.13 -6.16
C ARG A 302 -2.40 16.09 -5.64
N GLN A 303 -2.14 15.55 -4.45
CA GLN A 303 -3.05 14.64 -3.76
C GLN A 303 -4.38 15.33 -3.42
N ALA A 304 -5.51 14.66 -3.62
CA ALA A 304 -6.83 15.18 -3.24
C ALA A 304 -6.94 15.41 -1.74
N ARG A 305 -6.22 14.64 -0.92
CA ARG A 305 -6.08 14.89 0.53
C ARG A 305 -5.67 16.33 0.82
N MET A 306 -4.76 16.91 0.05
CA MET A 306 -4.21 18.26 0.29
C MET A 306 -5.20 19.38 -0.03
N LEU A 307 -6.35 19.06 -0.62
CA LEU A 307 -7.45 19.99 -0.92
C LEU A 307 -8.55 19.95 0.15
N ILE A 308 -8.47 19.02 1.10
CA ILE A 308 -9.44 18.90 2.20
C ILE A 308 -8.99 19.84 3.33
N GLU A 309 -9.88 20.74 3.75
CA GLU A 309 -9.67 21.59 4.92
C GLU A 309 -9.56 20.75 6.20
N ASP A 310 -8.71 21.17 7.15
CA ASP A 310 -8.42 20.43 8.39
C ASP A 310 -7.92 18.98 8.19
N ASN A 311 -7.38 18.64 7.01
CA ASN A 311 -6.82 17.30 6.73
C ASN A 311 -5.66 16.89 7.65
N THR A 312 -5.11 17.86 8.40
CA THR A 312 -4.03 17.76 9.36
C THR A 312 -4.39 18.62 10.56
N TYR A 313 -4.27 18.05 11.76
CA TYR A 313 -4.49 18.77 13.02
C TYR A 313 -3.16 19.35 13.51
N THR A 314 -3.10 20.66 13.68
CA THR A 314 -1.90 21.40 14.13
C THR A 314 -2.10 22.08 15.49
N GLY A 315 -3.21 21.80 16.19
CA GLY A 315 -3.48 22.33 17.52
C GLY A 315 -2.68 21.64 18.64
N ALA A 316 -2.64 22.28 19.82
CA ALA A 316 -2.18 21.62 21.05
C ALA A 316 -3.32 20.77 21.63
N LEU A 317 -3.04 19.48 21.87
CA LEU A 317 -3.96 18.53 22.51
C LEU A 317 -4.13 18.80 24.00
#